data_AF-A0AAV8ZQ22-F1
#
_entry.id   AF-A0AAV8ZQ22-F1
#
_cell.length_a   1.000
_cell.length_b   1.000
_cell.length_c   1.000
_cell.angle_alpha   90.00
_cell.angle_beta   90.00
_cell.angle_gamma   90.00
#
_symmetry.space_group_name_H-M   'P 1'
#
loop_
_entity.id
_entity.type
_entity.pdbx_description
1 polymer ?
#
loop_
_entity_poly.entity_id
_entity_poly.type
_entity_poly.pdbx_seq_one_letter_code
_entity_poly.pdbx_strand_id
1 'polypeptide(L)' 'MCTYIVKFIKDRRRQRRHRLPTSTLNKIPTRKYQKGDPYETCAICLDDYIEGEKIRILPCNHGKITSIYF' A
#
# COMPACT_ATOMS: atom_id res chain seq x y z
N MET A 1 -1.49 -21.97 31.49
CA MET A 1 -1.53 -22.31 30.05
C MET A 1 -2.50 -21.44 29.22
N CYS A 2 -3.71 -21.13 29.69
CA CYS A 2 -4.69 -20.36 28.90
C CYS A 2 -4.35 -18.87 28.65
N THR A 3 -3.53 -18.25 29.50
CA THR A 3 -3.17 -16.82 29.41
C THR A 3 -2.23 -16.49 28.24
N TYR A 4 -1.37 -17.43 27.84
CA TYR A 4 -0.45 -17.27 26.71
C TYR A 4 -1.20 -17.24 25.37
N ILE A 5 -2.27 -18.03 25.23
CA ILE A 5 -3.13 -18.03 24.04
C ILE A 5 -3.85 -16.69 23.91
N VAL A 6 -4.41 -16.17 25.01
CA VAL A 6 -5.05 -14.85 25.03
C VAL A 6 -4.05 -13.75 24.69
N LYS A 7 -2.82 -13.81 25.22
CA LYS A 7 -1.76 -12.85 24.90
C LYS A 7 -1.35 -12.93 23.43
N PHE A 8 -1.20 -14.12 22.86
CA PHE A 8 -0.93 -14.33 21.44
C PHE A 8 -2.04 -13.78 20.53
N ILE A 9 -3.31 -14.01 20.85
CA ILE A 9 -4.46 -13.49 20.08
C ILE A 9 -4.53 -11.96 20.17
N LYS A 10 -4.33 -11.38 21.36
CA LYS A 10 -4.30 -9.91 21.55
C LYS A 10 -3.13 -9.29 20.79
N ASP A 11 -1.97 -9.93 20.78
CA ASP A 11 -0.80 -9.44 20.07
C ASP A 11 -0.97 -9.55 18.54
N ARG A 12 -1.50 -10.67 18.04
CA ARG A 12 -1.93 -10.82 16.63
C ARG A 12 -2.95 -9.77 16.22
N ARG A 13 -3.96 -9.48 17.07
CA ARG A 13 -4.93 -8.39 16.82
C ARG A 13 -4.25 -7.02 16.83
N ARG A 14 -3.32 -6.77 17.75
CA ARG A 14 -2.58 -5.51 17.84
C ARG A 14 -1.72 -5.28 16.59
N GLN A 15 -0.98 -6.29 16.14
CA GLN A 15 -0.17 -6.22 14.91
C GLN A 15 -1.03 -5.98 13.66
N ARG A 16 -2.27 -6.51 13.62
CA ARG A 16 -3.21 -6.27 12.51
C ARG A 16 -3.86 -4.88 12.51
N ARG A 17 -3.96 -4.19 13.66
CA ARG A 17 -4.59 -2.86 13.74
C ARG A 17 -3.82 -1.76 13.01
N HIS A 18 -2.52 -1.93 12.82
CA HIS A 18 -1.68 -0.97 12.08
C HIS A 18 -1.65 -1.23 10.57
N ARG A 19 -2.21 -2.36 10.11
CA ARG A 19 -2.26 -2.67 8.68
C ARG A 19 -3.50 -2.05 8.05
N LEU A 20 -3.31 -1.38 6.92
CA LEU A 20 -4.41 -0.85 6.14
C LEU A 20 -5.18 -2.04 5.52
N PRO A 21 -6.51 -2.16 5.72
CA PRO A 21 -7.27 -3.22 5.07
C PRO A 21 -7.39 -2.98 3.56
N THR A 22 -7.42 -4.05 2.78
CA THR A 22 -7.51 -4.02 1.30
C THR A 22 -8.73 -3.26 0.79
N SER A 23 -9.84 -3.29 1.53
CA SER A 23 -11.05 -2.51 1.24
C SER A 23 -10.81 -1.00 1.27
N THR A 24 -9.91 -0.51 2.14
CA THR A 24 -9.53 0.90 2.19
C THR A 24 -8.53 1.23 1.08
N LEU A 25 -7.58 0.32 0.79
CA LEU A 25 -6.65 0.48 -0.33
C LEU A 25 -7.36 0.62 -1.67
N ASN A 26 -8.47 -0.10 -1.89
CA ASN A 26 -9.23 -0.05 -3.15
C ASN A 26 -10.06 1.23 -3.33
N LYS A 27 -10.27 2.01 -2.26
CA LYS A 27 -10.91 3.34 -2.34
C LYS A 27 -9.94 4.45 -2.74
N ILE A 28 -8.63 4.18 -2.68
CA ILE A 28 -7.60 5.16 -3.04
C ILE A 28 -7.61 5.33 -4.56
N PRO A 29 -7.61 6.57 -5.08
CA PRO A 29 -7.66 6.83 -6.51
C PRO A 29 -6.46 6.18 -7.23
N THR A 30 -6.76 5.60 -8.39
CA THR A 30 -5.75 5.09 -9.32
C THR A 30 -5.68 6.00 -10.54
N ARG A 31 -4.46 6.34 -10.99
CA ARG A 31 -4.20 6.99 -12.27
C ARG A 31 -3.33 6.08 -13.12
N LYS A 32 -3.41 6.23 -14.44
CA LYS A 32 -2.47 5.60 -15.37
C LYS A 32 -1.29 6.53 -15.55
N TYR A 33 -0.07 6.01 -15.48
CA TYR A 33 1.13 6.78 -15.73
C TYR A 33 1.20 7.23 -17.20
N GLN A 34 1.50 8.50 -17.42
CA GLN A 34 1.84 9.05 -18.72
C GLN A 34 3.22 9.71 -18.66
N LYS A 35 3.96 9.61 -19.78
CA LYS A 35 5.31 10.16 -19.87
C LYS A 35 5.23 11.69 -19.79
N GLY A 36 5.80 12.28 -18.73
CA GLY A 36 5.71 13.72 -18.42
C GLY A 36 4.90 14.05 -17.16
N ASP A 37 4.36 13.06 -16.45
CA ASP A 37 3.87 13.26 -15.09
C ASP A 37 5.04 13.55 -14.11
N PRO A 38 4.83 14.34 -13.04
CA PRO A 38 5.86 14.63 -12.04
C PRO A 38 6.27 13.41 -11.19
N TYR A 39 5.64 12.25 -11.38
CA TYR A 39 5.89 11.02 -10.64
C TYR A 39 6.54 10.00 -11.58
N GLU A 40 7.85 10.11 -11.82
CA GLU A 40 8.58 9.24 -12.76
C GLU A 40 9.07 7.93 -12.11
N THR A 41 9.31 7.93 -10.80
CA THR A 41 9.90 6.80 -10.07
C THR A 41 9.02 6.38 -8.89
N CYS A 42 8.93 5.07 -8.65
CA CYS A 42 8.16 4.52 -7.54
C CYS A 42 8.89 4.65 -6.20
N ALA A 43 8.26 5.29 -5.20
CA ALA A 43 8.85 5.46 -3.87
C ALA A 43 9.01 4.16 -3.04
N ILE A 44 8.52 3.02 -3.54
CA ILE A 44 8.57 1.72 -2.85
C ILE A 44 9.64 0.81 -3.47
N CYS A 45 9.58 0.60 -4.80
CA CYS A 45 10.54 -0.27 -5.49
C CYS A 45 11.72 0.49 -6.09
N LEU A 46 11.69 1.83 -6.09
CA LEU A 46 12.72 2.70 -6.68
C LEU A 46 12.92 2.49 -8.19
N ASP A 47 11.97 1.83 -8.85
CA ASP A 47 11.95 1.60 -10.29
C ASP A 47 11.13 2.68 -11.02
N ASP A 48 11.50 2.94 -12.27
CA ASP A 48 10.80 3.86 -13.16
C ASP A 48 9.46 3.29 -13.61
N TYR A 49 8.44 4.16 -13.67
CA TYR A 49 7.12 3.74 -14.13
C TYR A 49 7.09 3.53 -15.65
N ILE A 50 6.35 2.50 -16.06
CA ILE A 50 6.14 2.19 -17.47
C ILE A 50 4.81 2.82 -17.92
N GLU A 51 4.79 3.36 -19.14
CA GLU A 51 3.60 3.99 -19.70
C GLU A 51 2.40 3.02 -19.69
N GLY A 52 1.28 3.48 -19.13
CA GLY A 52 0.07 2.67 -18.96
C GLY A 52 -0.01 1.88 -17.65
N GLU A 53 1.02 1.91 -16.80
CA GLU A 53 0.94 1.33 -15.46
C GLU A 53 -0.06 2.06 -14.57
N LYS A 54 -0.71 1.30 -13.68
CA LYS A 54 -1.64 1.84 -12.69
C LYS A 54 -0.88 2.24 -11.43
N ILE A 55 -0.91 3.53 -11.13
CA ILE A 55 -0.35 4.12 -9.92
C ILE A 55 -1.49 4.47 -8.97
N ARG A 56 -1.39 4.04 -7.70
CA ARG A 56 -2.23 4.54 -6.60
C ARG A 56 -1.54 5.76 -5.99
N ILE A 57 -2.24 6.88 -5.95
CA ILE A 57 -1.76 8.09 -5.30
C ILE A 57 -2.28 8.10 -3.87
N LEU A 58 -1.37 7.95 -2.91
CA LEU A 58 -1.72 8.01 -1.49
C LEU A 58 -2.05 9.46 -1.09
N PRO A 59 -2.82 9.67 0.00
CA PRO A 59 -3.11 11.00 0.52
C PRO A 59 -1.86 11.78 0.98
N CYS A 60 -0.71 11.12 1.10
CA CYS A 60 0.59 11.76 1.34
C CYS A 60 1.30 12.20 0.05
N ASN A 61 0.61 12.27 -1.09
CA ASN A 61 1.14 12.56 -2.42
C ASN A 61 2.22 11.58 -2.94
N HIS A 62 2.40 10.43 -2.30
CA HIS A 62 3.31 9.40 -2.79
C HIS A 62 2.59 8.50 -3.80
N GLY A 63 3.20 8.33 -4.97
CA GLY A 63 2.79 7.35 -5.97
C GLY A 63 3.33 5.96 -5.63
N LYS A 64 2.49 4.93 -5.78
CA LYS A 64 2.93 3.54 -5.70
C LYS A 64 2.26 2.68 -6.78
N ILE A 65 2.99 1.71 -7.32
CA ILE A 65 2.42 0.69 -8.21
C ILE A 65 1.37 -0.13 -7.45
N THR A 66 0.27 -0.47 -8.13
CA THR A 66 -0.82 -1.25 -7.53
C THR A 66 -0.48 -2.71 -7.26
N SER A 67 0.60 -3.23 -7.84
CA SER A 67 0.96 -4.66 -7.83
C SER A 67 1.84 -5.10 -6.66
N ILE A 68 2.33 -4.16 -5.84
CA ILE A 68 3.22 -4.49 -4.73
C ILE A 68 2.39 -4.74 -3.46
N TYR A 69 2.29 -6.02 -3.10
CA TYR A 69 1.57 -6.54 -1.95
C TYR A 69 1.97 -5.80 -0.66
N PHE A 70 1.03 -5.03 -0.11
CA PHE A 70 1.03 -4.51 1.27
C PHE A 70 -0.26 -4.92 1.97
#